data_AF-A0A1G7DLP6-F1
#
_entry.id   AF-A0A1G7DLP6-F1
#
_cell.length_a   1.000
_cell.length_b   1.000
_cell.length_c   1.000
_cell.angle_alpha   90.00
_cell.angle_beta   90.00
_cell.angle_gamma   90.00
#
_symmetry.space_group_name_H-M   'P 1'
#
loop_
_entity.id
_entity.type
_entity.pdbx_description
1 polymer ?
#
loop_
_entity_poly.entity_id
_entity_poly.type
_entity_poly.pdbx_seq_one_letter_code
_entity_poly.pdbx_strand_id
1 'polypeptide(L)'
;MGHSCGLSDRTMLNTIFEHDNCRSIKVFYYQWKNENEEINDNYTELIQNISRHFNDKKMMRSKIVNKSLCNALPQDIRFTKKPIHE
;
A
#
# COMPACT_ATOMS: atom_id res chain seq x y z
N MET A 1 -4.70 -4.26 24.74
CA MET A 1 -3.97 -4.15 23.45
C MET A 1 -4.33 -2.80 22.84
N GLY A 2 -3.32 -2.00 22.45
CA GLY A 2 -3.36 -0.54 22.45
C GLY A 2 -4.39 0.11 21.51
N HIS A 3 -5.48 0.62 22.09
CA HIS A 3 -6.47 1.46 21.41
C HIS A 3 -5.87 2.78 20.86
N SER A 4 -4.74 3.22 21.43
CA SER A 4 -4.10 4.50 21.11
C SER A 4 -3.48 4.55 19.70
N CYS A 5 -2.87 3.46 19.23
CA CYS A 5 -2.15 3.48 17.95
C CYS A 5 -3.13 3.51 16.76
N GLY A 6 -4.20 2.70 16.80
CA GLY A 6 -5.18 2.66 15.71
C GLY A 6 -5.95 3.97 15.52
N LEU A 7 -6.22 4.70 16.60
CA LEU A 7 -6.86 6.03 16.53
C LEU A 7 -5.89 7.09 16.01
N SER A 8 -4.65 7.09 16.49
CA SER A 8 -3.58 7.97 16.02
C SER A 8 -3.35 7.80 14.52
N ASP A 9 -3.12 6.57 14.07
CA ASP A 9 -2.82 6.26 12.68
C ASP A 9 -3.98 6.62 11.75
N ARG A 10 -5.23 6.38 12.22
CA ARG A 10 -6.42 6.75 11.45
C ARG A 10 -6.49 8.26 11.23
N THR A 11 -6.31 9.06 12.29
CA THR A 11 -6.33 10.52 12.19
C THR A 11 -5.19 11.00 11.30
N MET A 12 -3.97 10.53 11.54
CA MET A 12 -2.79 10.92 10.78
C MET A 12 -2.95 10.62 9.28
N LEU A 13 -3.30 9.39 8.92
CA LEU A 13 -3.45 8.99 7.52
C LEU A 13 -4.62 9.70 6.84
N ASN A 14 -5.74 9.88 7.53
CA ASN A 14 -6.85 10.67 6.99
C ASN A 14 -6.43 12.11 6.72
N THR A 15 -5.78 12.77 7.68
CA THR A 15 -5.28 14.14 7.52
C THR A 15 -4.31 14.24 6.35
N ILE A 16 -3.35 13.32 6.20
CA ILE A 16 -2.39 13.34 5.09
C ILE A 16 -3.10 13.12 3.75
N PHE A 17 -3.96 12.10 3.65
CA PHE A 17 -4.59 11.72 2.40
C PHE A 17 -5.60 12.75 1.89
N GLU A 18 -6.31 13.45 2.79
CA GLU A 18 -7.29 14.46 2.42
C GLU A 18 -6.72 15.89 2.42
N HIS A 19 -5.45 16.09 2.81
CA HIS A 19 -4.81 17.40 2.73
C HIS A 19 -4.75 17.92 1.28
N ASP A 20 -4.94 19.23 1.07
CA ASP A 20 -4.92 19.85 -0.26
C ASP A 20 -3.56 19.68 -0.98
N ASN A 21 -2.48 19.66 -0.21
CA ASN A 21 -1.12 19.39 -0.72
C ASN A 21 -0.87 17.92 -1.10
N CYS A 22 -1.73 16.98 -0.72
CA CYS A 22 -1.62 15.59 -1.17
C CYS A 22 -2.24 15.47 -2.57
N ARG A 23 -1.40 15.57 -3.61
CA ARG A 23 -1.83 15.59 -5.01
C ARG A 23 -2.29 14.21 -5.52
N SER A 24 -1.54 13.17 -5.20
CA SER A 24 -1.80 11.81 -5.68
C SER A 24 -1.15 10.78 -4.76
N ILE A 25 -1.76 9.60 -4.69
CA ILE A 25 -1.26 8.45 -3.94
C ILE A 25 -0.91 7.36 -4.95
N LYS A 26 0.39 7.12 -5.14
CA LYS A 26 0.92 6.05 -5.98
C LYS A 26 1.30 4.87 -5.09
N VAL A 27 0.71 3.71 -5.36
CA VAL A 27 0.89 2.50 -4.56
C VAL A 27 1.97 1.62 -5.19
N PHE A 28 2.93 1.21 -4.36
CA PHE A 28 3.88 0.16 -4.70
C PHE A 28 3.42 -1.13 -4.06
N TYR A 29 3.04 -2.10 -4.89
CA TYR A 29 2.42 -3.34 -4.43
C TYR A 29 3.42 -4.48 -4.41
N TYR A 30 3.16 -5.48 -3.57
CA TYR A 30 3.88 -6.73 -3.57
C TYR A 30 3.36 -7.62 -4.70
N GLN A 31 4.27 -8.20 -5.46
CA GLN A 31 3.98 -9.13 -6.56
C GLN A 31 4.76 -10.43 -6.32
N TRP A 32 4.10 -11.57 -6.48
CA TRP A 32 4.70 -12.89 -6.31
C TRP A 32 4.18 -13.88 -7.35
N LYS A 33 4.87 -15.01 -7.50
CA LYS A 33 4.38 -16.16 -8.27
C LYS A 33 3.75 -17.17 -7.31
N ASN A 34 2.59 -17.70 -7.67
CA ASN A 34 1.98 -18.80 -6.92
C ASN A 34 2.58 -20.16 -7.33
N GLU A 35 2.08 -21.25 -6.73
CA GLU A 35 2.51 -22.62 -7.03
C GLU A 35 2.25 -23.03 -8.49
N ASN A 36 1.31 -22.36 -9.17
CA ASN A 36 0.96 -22.58 -10.57
C ASN A 36 1.74 -21.66 -11.54
N GLU A 37 2.78 -20.98 -11.07
CA GLU A 37 3.57 -19.98 -11.82
C GLU A 37 2.81 -18.71 -12.26
N GLU A 38 1.58 -18.49 -11.77
CA GLU A 38 0.78 -17.31 -12.08
C GLU A 38 1.22 -16.11 -11.23
N ILE A 39 1.26 -14.94 -11.86
CA ILE A 39 1.59 -13.68 -11.21
C ILE A 39 0.38 -13.20 -10.40
N ASN A 40 0.59 -13.04 -9.09
CA ASN A 40 -0.37 -12.49 -8.15
C ASN A 40 0.17 -11.21 -7.51
N ASP A 41 -0.73 -10.36 -7.04
CA ASP A 41 -0.37 -9.12 -6.35
C ASP A 41 -1.38 -8.72 -5.28
N ASN A 42 -0.96 -7.84 -4.37
CA ASN A 42 -1.79 -7.32 -3.28
C ASN A 42 -2.31 -5.89 -3.54
N TYR A 43 -2.29 -5.41 -4.79
CA TYR A 43 -2.68 -4.03 -5.12
C TYR A 43 -4.10 -3.71 -4.63
N THR A 44 -5.06 -4.59 -4.90
CA THR A 44 -6.46 -4.40 -4.53
C THR A 44 -6.64 -4.29 -3.01
N GLU A 45 -5.94 -5.11 -2.24
CA GLU A 45 -5.97 -5.08 -0.79
C GLU A 45 -5.42 -3.75 -0.25
N LEU A 46 -4.30 -3.28 -0.80
CA LEU A 46 -3.70 -2.00 -0.42
C LEU A 46 -4.65 -0.83 -0.70
N ILE A 47 -5.30 -0.80 -1.86
CA ILE A 47 -6.30 0.23 -2.20
C ILE A 47 -7.47 0.18 -1.23
N GLN A 48 -7.97 -1.01 -0.89
CA GLN A 48 -9.06 -1.16 0.08
C GLN A 48 -8.65 -0.65 1.47
N ASN A 49 -7.44 -0.97 1.93
CA ASN A 49 -6.91 -0.49 3.21
C ASN A 49 -6.80 1.04 3.22
N ILE A 50 -6.22 1.64 2.17
CA ILE A 50 -6.14 3.09 2.00
C ILE A 50 -7.53 3.73 1.99
N SER A 51 -8.49 3.12 1.28
CA SER A 51 -9.85 3.65 1.15
C SER A 51 -10.57 3.85 2.49
N ARG A 52 -10.26 3.05 3.51
CA ARG A 52 -10.86 3.13 4.85
C ARG A 52 -10.44 4.41 5.60
N HIS A 53 -9.36 5.05 5.16
CA HIS A 53 -8.84 6.29 5.74
C HIS A 53 -9.38 7.55 5.04
N PHE A 54 -10.22 7.43 4.02
CA PHE A 54 -10.91 8.56 3.39
C PHE A 54 -12.34 8.72 3.91
N ASN A 55 -12.70 9.94 4.30
CA ASN A 55 -14.07 10.36 4.55
C ASN A 55 -14.77 10.67 3.21
N ASP A 56 -14.09 11.34 2.28
CA ASP A 56 -14.61 11.65 0.95
C ASP A 56 -14.12 10.64 -0.12
N LYS A 57 -15.05 9.80 -0.59
CA LYS A 57 -14.77 8.80 -1.64
C LYS A 57 -14.59 9.42 -3.03
N LYS A 58 -15.02 10.67 -3.28
CA LYS A 58 -14.71 11.38 -4.53
C LYS A 58 -13.25 11.82 -4.52
N MET A 59 -12.77 12.41 -3.43
CA MET A 59 -11.37 12.78 -3.24
C MET A 59 -10.44 11.57 -3.30
N MET A 60 -10.84 10.44 -2.70
CA MET A 60 -10.11 9.19 -2.84
C MET A 60 -9.91 8.79 -4.31
N ARG A 61 -10.97 8.82 -5.13
CA ARG A 61 -10.91 8.43 -6.54
C ARG A 61 -10.08 9.39 -7.39
N SER A 62 -10.02 10.68 -7.04
CA SER A 62 -9.19 11.65 -7.75
C SER A 62 -7.71 11.56 -7.38
N LYS A 63 -7.38 11.12 -6.16
CA LYS A 63 -6.00 11.02 -5.67
C LYS A 63 -5.34 9.66 -5.92
N ILE A 64 -6.09 8.56 -5.86
CA ILE A 64 -5.51 7.22 -6.08
C ILE A 64 -5.17 7.04 -7.55
N VAL A 65 -3.89 6.76 -7.82
CA VAL A 65 -3.39 6.49 -9.17
C VAL A 65 -3.89 5.13 -9.66
N ASN A 66 -4.18 5.00 -10.96
CA ASN A 66 -4.58 3.73 -11.55
C ASN A 66 -3.47 2.67 -11.46
N LYS A 67 -3.84 1.38 -11.33
CA LYS A 67 -2.89 0.26 -11.29
C LYS A 67 -1.92 0.26 -12.48
N SER A 68 -2.39 0.62 -13.68
CA SER A 68 -1.57 0.67 -14.90
C SER A 68 -0.40 1.65 -14.83
N LEU A 69 -0.47 2.64 -13.94
CA LEU A 69 0.57 3.64 -13.69
C LEU A 69 1.37 3.37 -12.40
N CYS A 70 1.03 2.29 -11.70
CA CYS A 70 1.69 1.81 -10.49
C CYS A 70 2.73 0.73 -10.82
N ASN A 71 3.70 0.57 -9.94
CA ASN A 71 4.78 -0.40 -10.13
C ASN A 71 4.81 -1.37 -8.94
N ALA A 72 5.20 -2.62 -9.19
CA ALA A 72 5.54 -3.52 -8.10
C ALA A 72 6.74 -2.95 -7.31
N LEU A 73 6.73 -3.17 -5.99
CA LEU A 73 7.85 -2.82 -5.13
C LEU A 73 9.02 -3.75 -5.51
N PRO A 74 10.22 -3.20 -5.83
CA PRO A 74 11.39 -4.01 -6.14
C PRO A 74 11.68 -5.00 -4.99
N GLN A 75 11.77 -6.29 -5.32
CA GLN A 75 12.09 -7.36 -4.36
C GLN A 75 13.59 -7.63 -4.30
N ASP A 76 14.39 -6.59 -4.53
CA ASP A 76 15.83 -6.69 -4.58
C ASP A 76 16.34 -6.95 -3.15
N ILE A 77 17.00 -8.08 -2.98
CA ILE A 77 17.56 -8.47 -1.69
C ILE A 77 18.72 -7.53 -1.36
N ARG A 78 18.48 -6.56 -0.47
CA ARG A 78 19.52 -5.62 -0.01
C ARG A 78 20.58 -6.30 0.88
N PHE A 79 20.24 -7.43 1.50
CA PHE A 79 21.13 -8.20 2.38
C PHE A 79 21.17 -9.66 1.94
N THR A 80 22.34 -10.18 1.55
CA THR A 80 22.53 -11.59 1.17
C THR A 80 21.86 -12.51 2.20
N LYS A 81 21.07 -13.48 1.73
CA LYS A 81 20.47 -14.50 2.60
C LYS A 81 21.57 -15.07 3.50
N LYS A 82 21.33 -15.09 4.80
CA LYS A 82 22.25 -15.68 5.77
C LYS A 82 22.51 -17.13 5.33
N PRO A 83 23.78 -17.54 5.14
CA PRO A 83 24.06 -18.92 4.77
C PRO A 83 23.46 -19.83 5.84
N ILE A 84 22.67 -20.80 5.39
CA ILE A 84 22.18 -21.88 6.24
C ILE A 84 23.42 -22.74 6.48
N HIS A 85 23.99 -22.66 7.67
CA HIS A 85 25.00 -23.64 8.08
C HIS A 85 24.25 -24.96 8.33
N GLU A 86 24.54 -25.96 7.49
CA GLU A 86 24.25 -27.37 7.76
C GLU A 86 25.01 -27.86 9.00
#